data_AF-A0A9W3EWF1-F1
#
_entry.id   AF-A0A9W3EWF1-F1
#
_cell.length_a   1.000
_cell.length_b   1.000
_cell.length_c   1.000
_cell.angle_alpha   90.00
_cell.angle_beta   90.00
_cell.angle_gamma   90.00
#
_symmetry.space_group_name_H-M   'P 1'
#
loop_
_entity.id
_entity.type
_entity.pdbx_description
1 polymer ?
#
loop_
_entity_poly.entity_id
_entity_poly.type
_entity_poly.pdbx_seq_one_letter_code
_entity_poly.pdbx_strand_id
1 'polypeptide(L)'
;GGGSSVGEHSDEDAPSSDDLEQFAKQFKQRRIKLGFTQADVGLALGTLYGNVFSQTTICRFEALQLSFKNMCKLKPLLNKWL
;
A
#
# COMPACT_ATOMS: atom_id res chain seq x y z
N GLY A 1 -14.90 -34.86 -11.54
CA GLY A 1 -13.97 -33.88 -12.15
C GLY A 1 -14.07 -32.62 -11.33
N GLY A 2 -13.00 -31.95 -10.90
CA GLY A 2 -11.70 -31.84 -11.54
C GLY A 2 -11.67 -30.60 -12.45
N GLY A 3 -11.19 -29.48 -11.90
CA GLY A 3 -10.71 -28.28 -12.60
C GLY A 3 -11.76 -27.39 -13.26
N SER A 4 -11.58 -26.09 -13.47
CA SER A 4 -10.49 -25.18 -13.15
C SER A 4 -10.98 -23.76 -13.41
N SER A 5 -10.45 -22.82 -12.62
CA SER A 5 -10.23 -21.41 -12.92
C SER A 5 -10.21 -20.99 -14.40
N VAL A 6 -10.99 -19.96 -14.72
CA VAL A 6 -10.69 -18.90 -15.70
C VAL A 6 -11.28 -17.63 -15.05
N GLY A 7 -10.53 -16.60 -14.67
CA GLY A 7 -9.35 -16.05 -15.30
C GLY A 7 -9.77 -15.03 -16.37
N GLU A 8 -10.64 -14.07 -16.01
CA GLU A 8 -10.96 -12.93 -16.86
C GLU A 8 -10.03 -11.80 -16.47
N HIS A 9 -9.03 -11.59 -17.33
CA HIS A 9 -8.16 -10.43 -17.32
C HIS A 9 -8.64 -9.50 -18.43
N SER A 10 -9.09 -8.26 -18.16
CA SER A 10 -9.15 -7.12 -19.10
C SER A 10 -9.66 -5.83 -18.43
N ASP A 11 -8.87 -4.74 -18.53
CA ASP A 11 -9.02 -3.38 -17.93
C ASP A 11 -8.50 -3.18 -16.48
N GLU A 12 -7.59 -4.05 -16.02
CA GLU A 12 -7.24 -4.33 -14.61
C GLU A 12 -5.98 -3.68 -14.00
N ASP A 13 -5.40 -2.62 -14.59
CA ASP A 13 -4.14 -2.05 -14.05
C ASP A 13 -4.28 -1.26 -12.74
N ALA A 14 -5.50 -0.86 -12.35
CA ALA A 14 -5.75 -0.12 -11.12
C ALA A 14 -6.26 -1.06 -10.01
N PRO A 15 -5.64 -1.05 -8.81
CA PRO A 15 -6.11 -1.88 -7.70
C PRO A 15 -7.54 -1.48 -7.31
N SER A 16 -8.39 -2.46 -7.04
CA SER A 16 -9.74 -2.21 -6.53
C SER A 16 -9.68 -1.62 -5.11
N SER A 17 -10.81 -1.06 -4.65
CA SER A 17 -10.94 -0.57 -3.26
C SER A 17 -10.65 -1.68 -2.25
N ASP A 18 -11.10 -2.91 -2.52
CA ASP A 18 -10.87 -4.06 -1.64
C ASP A 18 -9.39 -4.45 -1.62
N ASP A 19 -8.70 -4.38 -2.75
CA ASP A 19 -7.26 -4.64 -2.82
C ASP A 19 -6.44 -3.57 -2.09
N LEU A 20 -6.95 -2.35 -2.00
CA LEU A 20 -6.33 -1.27 -1.21
C LEU A 20 -6.56 -1.47 0.28
N GLU A 21 -7.75 -1.88 0.69
CA GLU A 21 -8.06 -2.19 2.08
C GLU A 21 -7.23 -3.36 2.61
N GLN A 22 -7.17 -4.46 1.85
CA GLN A 22 -6.34 -5.62 2.19
C GLN A 22 -4.87 -5.24 2.31
N PHE A 23 -4.36 -4.48 1.33
CA PHE A 23 -2.98 -4.02 1.34
C PHE A 23 -2.69 -3.11 2.54
N ALA A 24 -3.56 -2.14 2.85
CA ALA A 24 -3.36 -1.23 3.98
C ALA A 24 -3.30 -1.98 5.33
N LYS A 25 -4.17 -2.98 5.52
CA LYS A 25 -4.16 -3.85 6.70
C LYS A 25 -2.87 -4.68 6.79
N GLN A 26 -2.47 -5.32 5.71
CA GLN A 26 -1.25 -6.13 5.64
C GLN A 26 0.00 -5.28 5.88
N PHE A 27 0.07 -4.11 5.23
CA PHE A 27 1.15 -3.16 5.36
C PHE A 27 1.34 -2.73 6.82
N LYS A 28 0.25 -2.32 7.49
CA LYS A 28 0.26 -1.93 8.91
C LYS A 28 0.80 -3.05 9.80
N GLN A 29 0.31 -4.28 9.61
CA GLN A 29 0.75 -5.43 10.40
C GLN A 29 2.25 -5.70 10.21
N ARG A 30 2.73 -5.69 8.97
CA ARG A 30 4.14 -5.93 8.64
C ARG A 30 5.05 -4.83 9.17
N ARG A 31 4.67 -3.56 9.00
CA ARG A 31 5.39 -2.41 9.56
C ARG A 31 5.59 -2.54 11.07
N ILE A 32 4.52 -2.85 11.81
CA ILE A 32 4.57 -3.04 13.27
C ILE A 32 5.44 -4.25 13.62
N LYS A 33 5.29 -5.37 12.91
CA LYS A 33 6.08 -6.60 13.13
C LYS A 33 7.57 -6.38 12.92
N LEU A 34 7.95 -5.53 11.98
CA LEU A 34 9.34 -5.17 11.71
C LEU A 34 9.87 -4.08 12.66
N GLY A 35 9.02 -3.51 13.52
CA GLY A 35 9.40 -2.48 14.49
C GLY A 35 9.53 -1.06 13.92
N PHE A 36 9.00 -0.80 12.73
CA PHE A 36 9.07 0.54 12.12
C PHE A 36 7.92 1.45 12.57
N THR A 37 8.24 2.70 12.90
CA THR A 37 7.21 3.73 13.09
C THR A 37 6.73 4.25 11.73
N GLN A 38 5.58 4.93 11.73
CA GLN A 38 5.07 5.60 10.53
C GLN A 38 6.01 6.70 10.02
N ALA A 39 6.75 7.37 10.91
CA ALA A 39 7.76 8.36 10.53
C ALA A 39 8.97 7.69 9.86
N ASP A 40 9.43 6.55 10.38
CA ASP A 40 10.56 5.81 9.81
C ASP A 40 10.27 5.34 8.38
N VAL A 41 9.06 4.84 8.13
CA VAL A 41 8.59 4.51 6.78
C VAL A 41 8.66 5.73 5.87
N GLY A 42 8.12 6.86 6.33
CA GLY A 42 8.08 8.09 5.55
C GLY A 42 9.48 8.60 5.18
N LEU A 43 10.43 8.48 6.10
CA LEU A 43 11.84 8.79 5.88
C LEU A 43 12.50 7.82 4.89
N ALA A 44 12.30 6.51 5.08
CA ALA A 44 12.87 5.48 4.21
C ALA A 44 12.39 5.61 2.75
N LEU A 45 11.10 5.91 2.56
CA LEU A 45 10.55 6.21 1.24
C LEU A 45 11.17 7.48 0.63
N GLY A 46 11.48 8.47 1.45
CA GLY A 46 12.23 9.66 1.02
C GLY A 46 13.61 9.33 0.48
N THR A 47 14.34 8.43 1.15
CA THR A 47 15.64 7.93 0.68
C THR A 47 15.54 7.13 -0.61
N LEU A 48 14.48 6.32 -0.79
CA LEU A 48 14.31 5.46 -1.96
C LEU A 48 13.80 6.21 -3.21
N TYR A 49 12.94 7.20 -3.02
CA TYR A 49 12.19 7.85 -4.11
C TYR A 49 12.39 9.37 -4.20
N GLY A 50 13.21 9.96 -3.34
CA GLY A 50 13.49 11.39 -3.33
C GLY A 50 12.34 12.26 -2.80
N ASN A 51 11.30 11.66 -2.21
CA ASN A 51 10.17 12.39 -1.64
C ASN A 51 9.81 11.85 -0.25
N VAL A 52 10.12 12.64 0.78
CA VAL A 52 9.86 12.26 2.18
C VAL A 52 8.38 12.36 2.46
N PHE A 53 7.77 11.27 2.90
CA PHE A 53 6.41 11.30 3.41
C PHE A 53 6.41 11.59 4.91
N SER A 54 5.39 12.30 5.39
CA SER A 54 5.20 12.52 6.82
C SER A 54 4.55 11.31 7.48
N GLN A 55 4.72 11.20 8.80
CA GLN A 55 3.95 10.26 9.63
C GLN A 55 2.44 10.34 9.35
N THR A 56 1.91 11.55 9.18
CA THR A 56 0.49 11.77 8.89
C THR A 56 0.07 11.16 7.57
N THR A 57 0.91 11.20 6.53
CA THR A 57 0.62 10.55 5.24
C THR A 57 0.51 9.04 5.38
N ILE A 58 1.45 8.40 6.08
CA ILE A 58 1.42 6.95 6.32
C ILE A 58 0.20 6.58 7.17
N CYS A 59 -0.09 7.35 8.21
CA CYS A 59 -1.26 7.15 9.06
C CYS A 59 -2.58 7.21 8.26
N ARG A 60 -2.73 8.21 7.38
CA ARG A 60 -3.92 8.35 6.52
C ARG A 60 -4.03 7.22 5.50
N PHE A 61 -2.92 6.73 4.96
CA PHE A 61 -2.94 5.56 4.07
C PHE A 61 -3.43 4.30 4.80
N GLU A 62 -2.90 4.01 5.99
CA GLU A 62 -3.31 2.86 6.81
C GLU A 62 -4.79 2.92 7.21
N ALA A 63 -5.32 4.12 7.39
CA ALA A 63 -6.72 4.38 7.72
C ALA A 63 -7.64 4.50 6.49
N LEU A 64 -7.13 4.32 5.26
CA LEU A 64 -7.86 4.54 4.01
C LEU A 64 -8.47 5.94 3.88
N GLN A 65 -7.87 6.94 4.54
CA GLN A 65 -8.34 8.34 4.59
C GLN A 65 -7.69 9.26 3.54
N LEU A 66 -7.27 8.68 2.42
CA LEU A 66 -6.79 9.41 1.25
C LEU A 66 -7.76 9.20 0.10
N SER A 67 -7.74 10.09 -0.88
CA SER A 67 -8.49 9.87 -2.12
C SER A 67 -8.02 8.59 -2.81
N PHE A 68 -8.93 7.90 -3.50
CA PHE A 68 -8.62 6.67 -4.25
C PHE A 68 -7.40 6.83 -5.15
N LYS A 69 -7.32 7.95 -5.89
CA LYS A 69 -6.16 8.28 -6.74
C LYS A 69 -4.84 8.34 -5.96
N ASN A 70 -4.84 8.90 -4.75
CA ASN A 70 -3.63 8.95 -3.91
C ASN A 70 -3.29 7.58 -3.31
N MET A 71 -4.31 6.80 -2.93
CA MET A 71 -4.14 5.43 -2.47
C MET A 71 -3.47 4.56 -3.54
N CYS A 72 -3.97 4.59 -4.78
CA CYS A 72 -3.38 3.86 -5.91
C CYS A 72 -1.93 4.27 -6.19
N LYS A 73 -1.59 5.56 -6.03
CA LYS A 73 -0.21 6.06 -6.20
C LYS A 73 0.74 5.61 -5.09
N LEU A 74 0.25 5.52 -3.85
CA LEU A 74 1.08 5.14 -2.69
C LEU A 74 1.27 3.63 -2.58
N LYS A 75 0.28 2.82 -2.96
CA LYS A 75 0.37 1.34 -2.91
C LYS A 75 1.69 0.79 -3.48
N PRO A 76 2.10 1.10 -4.73
CA PRO A 76 3.34 0.54 -5.29
C PRO A 76 4.62 1.03 -4.58
N LEU A 77 4.62 2.26 -4.04
CA LEU A 77 5.76 2.78 -3.28
C LEU A 77 5.93 2.05 -1.95
N LEU A 78 4.82 1.86 -1.23
CA LEU A 78 4.78 1.15 0.04
C LEU A 78 5.06 -0.34 -0.13
N ASN A 79 4.60 -0.94 -1.24
CA ASN A 79 4.85 -2.34 -1.55
C ASN A 79 6.32 -2.63 -1.85
N LYS A 80 7.03 -1.68 -2.46
CA LYS A 80 8.48 -1.80 -2.71
C LYS A 80 9.34 -1.55 -1.47
N TRP A 81 8.83 -0.76 -0.51
CA TRP A 81 9.51 -0.56 0.78
C TRP A 81 9.36 -1.79 1.69
N LEU A 82 8.20 -2.45 1.62
CA LEU A 82 7.86 -3.64 2.40
C LEU A 82 8.72 -4.85 2.02
#